data_AF-A0A0M1J7E7-F1
#
_entry.id   AF-A0A0M1J7E7-F1
#
_cell.length_a   1.000
_cell.length_b   1.000
_cell.length_c   1.000
_cell.angle_alpha   90.00
_cell.angle_beta   90.00
_cell.angle_gamma   90.00
#
_symmetry.space_group_name_H-M   'P 1'
#
loop_
_entity.id
_entity.type
_entity.pdbx_description
1 polymer ?
#
loop_
_entity_poly.entity_id
_entity_poly.type
_entity_poly.pdbx_seq_one_letter_code
_entity_poly.pdbx_strand_id
1 'polypeptide(L)'
;MVLNLQPRSNQQQISYKIQDKLYLSITNRCTLVCNFCPKTNGCLQVHDYDLTMQYRPTVSEIIAAIDNPTYYTEVVFCGYGEPTLRLKVLLEVAKFIKQHGGQVRVNTDGLADLVHKGKALPAL
;
A
#
# COMPACT_ATOMS: atom_id res chain seq x y z
N MET A 1 -15.54 -26.18 -9.39
CA MET A 1 -14.94 -25.39 -8.30
C MET A 1 -15.65 -24.06 -8.28
N VAL A 2 -16.58 -23.88 -7.35
CA VAL A 2 -17.39 -22.65 -7.27
C VAL A 2 -16.48 -21.57 -6.67
N LEU A 3 -16.09 -20.58 -7.47
CA LEU A 3 -15.43 -19.39 -6.95
C LEU A 3 -16.48 -18.65 -6.11
N ASN A 4 -16.38 -18.75 -4.78
CA ASN A 4 -17.14 -17.92 -3.87
C ASN A 4 -16.63 -16.48 -4.01
N LEU A 5 -17.14 -15.77 -5.01
CA LEU A 5 -16.97 -14.33 -5.13
C LEU A 5 -17.79 -13.71 -4.00
N GLN A 6 -17.11 -13.33 -2.91
CA GLN A 6 -17.73 -12.48 -1.91
C GLN A 6 -18.20 -11.19 -2.61
N PRO A 7 -19.39 -10.65 -2.24
CA PRO A 7 -19.88 -9.43 -2.85
C PRO A 7 -18.85 -8.31 -2.67
N ARG A 8 -18.49 -7.65 -3.76
CA ARG A 8 -17.59 -6.49 -3.73
C ARG A 8 -18.16 -5.46 -2.75
N SER A 9 -17.42 -5.20 -1.68
CA SER A 9 -17.60 -3.97 -0.91
C SER A 9 -17.57 -2.80 -1.90
N ASN A 10 -18.60 -1.95 -1.86
CA ASN A 10 -18.65 -0.75 -2.70
C ASN A 10 -17.61 0.31 -2.29
N GLN A 11 -16.86 0.04 -1.22
CA GLN A 11 -15.85 0.93 -0.65
C GLN A 11 -14.44 0.44 -1.02
N GLN A 12 -13.62 1.34 -1.58
CA GLN A 12 -12.23 1.09 -1.94
C GLN A 12 -11.43 0.58 -0.74
N GLN A 13 -10.66 -0.49 -0.96
CA GLN A 13 -9.82 -1.07 0.07
C GLN A 13 -8.46 -0.37 0.18
N ILE A 14 -8.29 0.47 1.20
CA ILE A 14 -7.04 1.20 1.47
C ILE A 14 -6.05 0.32 2.24
N SER A 15 -6.55 -0.45 3.20
CA SER A 15 -5.76 -1.38 4.00
C SER A 15 -6.33 -2.80 3.94
N TYR A 16 -5.46 -3.80 4.09
CA TYR A 16 -5.82 -5.20 4.11
C TYR A 16 -4.87 -5.97 5.03
N LYS A 17 -5.36 -7.01 5.68
CA LYS A 17 -4.59 -7.79 6.66
C LYS A 17 -4.19 -9.12 6.05
N ILE A 18 -2.91 -9.46 6.10
CA ILE A 18 -2.43 -10.81 5.80
C ILE A 18 -1.67 -11.27 7.02
N GLN A 19 -2.14 -12.36 7.64
CA GLN A 19 -1.63 -12.86 8.91
C GLN A 19 -1.66 -11.78 10.01
N ASP A 20 -0.52 -11.45 10.59
CA ASP A 20 -0.31 -10.50 11.67
C ASP A 20 0.14 -9.10 11.19
N LYS A 21 0.12 -8.86 9.87
CA LYS A 21 0.58 -7.62 9.24
C LYS A 21 -0.55 -6.86 8.57
N LEU A 22 -0.46 -5.53 8.62
CA LEU A 22 -1.36 -4.64 7.89
C LEU A 22 -0.65 -4.11 6.64
N TYR A 23 -1.31 -4.20 5.49
CA TYR A 23 -0.80 -3.73 4.22
C TYR A 23 -1.57 -2.49 3.76
N LEU A 24 -0.86 -1.49 3.24
CA LEU A 24 -1.42 -0.22 2.78
C LEU A 24 -1.26 -0.06 1.26
N SER A 25 -2.39 0.03 0.56
CA SER A 25 -2.46 0.34 -0.87
C SER A 25 -2.64 1.85 -1.06
N ILE A 26 -1.53 2.58 -1.17
CA ILE A 26 -1.56 4.05 -1.25
C ILE A 26 -1.52 4.59 -2.69
N THR A 27 -1.23 3.77 -3.70
CA THR A 27 -1.21 4.17 -5.11
C THR A 27 -1.37 2.97 -6.03
N ASN A 28 -1.92 3.18 -7.22
CA ASN A 28 -2.00 2.19 -8.31
C ASN A 28 -1.00 2.46 -9.45
N ARG A 29 -0.27 3.59 -9.40
CA ARG A 29 0.82 3.91 -10.34
C ARG A 29 2.09 3.18 -9.92
N CYS A 30 2.84 2.65 -10.88
CA CYS A 30 4.13 2.01 -10.70
C CYS A 30 5.08 2.46 -11.81
N THR A 31 6.39 2.47 -11.56
CA THR A 31 7.38 2.77 -12.60
C THR A 31 7.63 1.57 -13.53
N LEU A 32 7.28 0.37 -13.07
CA LEU A 32 7.47 -0.88 -13.79
C LEU A 32 6.15 -1.45 -14.35
N VAL A 33 6.30 -2.26 -15.40
CA VAL A 33 5.26 -3.14 -15.96
C VAL A 33 5.74 -4.58 -15.80
N CYS A 34 5.76 -5.08 -14.56
CA CYS A 34 6.29 -6.41 -14.27
C CYS A 34 5.38 -7.50 -14.85
N ASN A 35 5.95 -8.48 -15.57
CA ASN A 35 5.20 -9.59 -16.16
C ASN A 35 4.40 -10.41 -15.14
N PHE A 36 4.90 -10.50 -13.90
CA PHE A 36 4.25 -11.24 -12.82
C PHE A 36 3.20 -10.43 -12.05
N CYS A 37 3.02 -9.12 -12.34
CA CYS A 37 2.14 -8.28 -11.55
C CYS A 37 0.67 -8.55 -11.90
N PRO A 38 -0.20 -8.93 -10.95
CA PRO A 38 -1.61 -9.21 -11.25
C PRO A 38 -2.34 -8.04 -11.94
N LYS A 39 -1.97 -6.78 -11.62
CA LYS A 39 -2.50 -5.57 -12.27
C LYS A 39 -2.36 -5.59 -13.79
N THR A 40 -1.29 -6.18 -14.34
CA THR A 40 -1.08 -6.25 -15.80
C THR A 40 -1.78 -7.46 -16.43
N ASN A 41 -2.25 -8.39 -15.61
CA ASN A 41 -2.87 -9.66 -16.02
C ASN A 41 -4.39 -9.65 -15.81
N GLY A 42 -5.00 -8.47 -15.60
CA GLY A 42 -6.45 -8.28 -15.50
C GLY A 42 -7.05 -8.67 -14.15
N CYS A 43 -6.24 -8.96 -13.12
CA CYS A 43 -6.71 -9.31 -11.78
C CYS A 43 -6.16 -8.34 -10.74
N LEU A 44 -7.04 -7.64 -10.02
CA LEU A 44 -6.68 -6.75 -8.92
C LEU A 44 -7.00 -7.38 -7.55
N GLN A 45 -7.08 -8.69 -7.49
CA GLN A 45 -7.37 -9.42 -6.27
C GLN A 45 -6.08 -9.98 -5.63
N VAL A 46 -5.96 -9.78 -4.31
CA VAL A 46 -4.94 -10.40 -3.47
C VAL A 46 -5.65 -11.15 -2.35
N HIS A 47 -5.54 -12.49 -2.30
CA HIS A 47 -6.36 -13.34 -1.43
C HIS A 47 -7.86 -13.01 -1.60
N ASP A 48 -8.55 -12.63 -0.52
CA ASP A 48 -9.97 -12.27 -0.52
C ASP A 48 -10.20 -10.76 -0.70
N TYR A 49 -9.16 -9.98 -1.01
CA TYR A 49 -9.20 -8.53 -1.09
C TYR A 49 -9.16 -8.02 -2.53
N ASP A 50 -10.15 -7.20 -2.92
CA ASP A 50 -10.16 -6.47 -4.18
C ASP A 50 -9.46 -5.10 -3.98
N LEU A 51 -8.26 -4.96 -4.55
CA LEU A 51 -7.44 -3.75 -4.43
C LEU A 51 -7.69 -2.77 -5.58
N THR A 52 -8.84 -2.87 -6.27
CA THR A 52 -9.26 -1.88 -7.26
C THR A 52 -9.30 -0.49 -6.63
N MET A 53 -8.49 0.43 -7.18
CA MET A 53 -8.34 1.78 -6.68
C MET A 53 -9.04 2.77 -7.60
N GLN A 54 -10.16 3.33 -7.11
CA GLN A 54 -10.93 4.40 -7.73
C GLN A 54 -10.21 5.75 -7.63
N TYR A 55 -9.55 6.01 -6.49
CA TYR A 55 -8.81 7.24 -6.26
C TYR A 55 -7.60 7.01 -5.33
N ARG A 56 -6.60 7.89 -5.42
CA ARG A 56 -5.42 7.83 -4.55
C ARG A 56 -5.78 8.41 -3.17
N PRO A 57 -5.77 7.62 -2.08
CA PRO A 57 -6.28 8.07 -0.77
C PRO A 57 -5.40 9.17 -0.15
N THR A 58 -5.99 10.07 0.62
CA THR A 58 -5.30 11.11 1.40
C THR A 58 -4.57 10.52 2.60
N VAL A 59 -3.69 11.30 3.24
CA VAL A 59 -3.00 10.88 4.49
C VAL A 59 -4.01 10.53 5.58
N SER A 60 -5.04 11.36 5.75
CA SER A 60 -6.09 11.13 6.76
C SER A 60 -6.86 9.84 6.52
N GLU A 61 -7.22 9.54 5.27
CA GLU A 61 -7.90 8.27 4.92
C GLU A 61 -7.01 7.06 5.15
N ILE A 62 -5.70 7.17 4.87
CA ILE A 62 -4.74 6.09 5.13
C ILE A 62 -4.59 5.86 6.64
N ILE A 63 -4.46 6.93 7.44
CA ILE A 63 -4.36 6.82 8.90
C ILE A 63 -5.64 6.21 9.49
N ALA A 64 -6.82 6.65 9.05
CA ALA A 64 -8.09 6.07 9.48
C ALA A 64 -8.20 4.58 9.14
N ALA A 65 -7.59 4.14 8.03
CA ALA A 65 -7.57 2.73 7.63
C ALA A 65 -6.56 1.87 8.42
N ILE A 66 -5.69 2.46 9.25
CA ILE A 66 -4.74 1.74 10.12
C ILE A 66 -5.36 1.40 11.48
N ASP A 67 -6.16 2.32 12.02
CA ASP A 67 -6.59 2.31 13.43
C ASP A 67 -5.37 2.31 14.38
N ASN A 68 -5.19 1.30 15.24
CA ASN A 68 -4.04 1.20 16.13
C ASN A 68 -2.90 0.37 15.49
N PRO A 69 -1.74 0.97 15.17
CA PRO A 69 -0.66 0.26 14.50
C PRO A 69 0.03 -0.80 15.39
N THR A 70 -0.16 -0.78 16.71
CA THR A 70 0.40 -1.79 17.63
C THR A 70 -0.30 -3.15 17.56
N TYR A 71 -1.44 -3.24 16.86
CA TYR A 71 -2.15 -4.51 16.62
C TYR A 71 -1.48 -5.41 15.58
N TYR A 72 -0.45 -4.91 14.91
CA TYR A 72 0.25 -5.58 13.82
C TYR A 72 1.74 -5.67 14.12
N THR A 73 2.39 -6.74 13.68
CA THR A 73 3.85 -6.85 13.79
C THR A 73 4.56 -5.85 12.88
N GLU A 74 3.99 -5.58 11.70
CA GLU A 74 4.46 -4.55 10.77
C GLU A 74 3.27 -3.93 10.01
N VAL A 75 3.37 -2.64 9.71
CA VAL A 75 2.55 -1.95 8.71
C VAL A 75 3.39 -1.80 7.43
N VAL A 76 2.91 -2.42 6.34
CA VAL A 76 3.64 -2.59 5.09
C VAL A 76 3.05 -1.69 4.00
N PHE A 77 3.82 -0.76 3.46
CA PHE A 77 3.44 -0.05 2.24
C PHE A 77 3.58 -0.99 1.05
N CYS A 78 2.45 -1.54 0.59
CA CYS A 78 2.41 -2.56 -0.46
C CYS A 78 0.99 -2.67 -1.06
N GLY A 79 0.94 -2.69 -2.39
CA GLY A 79 -0.25 -2.85 -3.21
C GLY A 79 0.18 -3.02 -4.66
N TYR A 80 -0.65 -2.61 -5.63
CA TYR A 80 -0.29 -2.72 -7.05
C TYR A 80 0.46 -1.51 -7.63
N GLY A 81 0.73 -0.50 -6.82
CA GLY A 81 1.57 0.65 -7.19
C GLY A 81 2.86 0.72 -6.38
N GLU A 82 3.79 1.52 -6.89
CA GLU A 82 5.05 1.82 -6.23
C GLU A 82 4.83 2.92 -5.18
N PRO A 83 4.92 2.62 -3.87
CA PRO A 83 4.57 3.57 -2.81
C PRO A 83 5.47 4.80 -2.80
N THR A 84 6.73 4.69 -3.23
CA THR A 84 7.66 5.84 -3.25
C THR A 84 7.28 6.90 -4.30
N LEU A 85 6.41 6.59 -5.28
CA LEU A 85 5.81 7.61 -6.15
C LEU A 85 4.94 8.63 -5.40
N ARG A 86 4.57 8.32 -4.14
CA ARG A 86 3.89 9.23 -3.22
C ARG A 86 4.75 9.51 -1.97
N LEU A 87 6.05 9.73 -2.15
CA LEU A 87 7.04 9.87 -1.07
C LEU A 87 6.57 10.74 0.11
N LYS A 88 6.04 11.94 -0.14
CA LYS A 88 5.53 12.82 0.94
C LYS A 88 4.44 12.15 1.79
N VAL A 89 3.46 11.51 1.14
CA VAL A 89 2.35 10.79 1.81
C VAL A 89 2.88 9.57 2.56
N LEU A 90 3.79 8.81 1.95
CA LEU A 90 4.45 7.68 2.59
C LEU A 90 5.14 8.12 3.88
N LEU A 91 5.96 9.17 3.83
CA LEU A 91 6.70 9.69 4.98
C LEU A 91 5.78 10.20 6.10
N GLU A 92 4.71 10.93 5.76
CA GLU A 92 3.73 11.42 6.74
C GLU A 92 3.03 10.25 7.46
N VAL A 93 2.57 9.25 6.72
CA VAL A 93 1.92 8.06 7.30
C VAL A 93 2.92 7.22 8.09
N ALA A 94 4.14 7.03 7.60
CA ALA A 94 5.20 6.29 8.29
C ALA A 94 5.57 6.95 9.62
N LYS A 95 5.65 8.29 9.64
CA LYS A 95 5.88 9.07 10.85
C LYS A 95 4.74 8.85 11.86
N PHE A 96 3.49 8.91 11.43
CA PHE A 96 2.34 8.60 12.27
C PHE A 96 2.45 7.20 12.89
N ILE A 97 2.70 6.17 12.06
CA ILE A 97 2.81 4.78 12.52
C ILE A 97 3.89 4.64 13.60
N LYS A 98 5.10 5.15 13.33
CA LYS A 98 6.24 5.09 14.27
C LYS A 98 5.97 5.84 15.57
N GLN A 99 5.32 7.02 15.50
CA GLN A 99 4.96 7.80 16.68
C GLN A 99 3.94 7.09 17.58
N HIS A 100 3.15 6.17 17.03
CA HIS A 100 2.15 5.37 17.75
C HIS A 100 2.62 3.94 18.03
N GLY A 101 3.95 3.70 18.02
CA GLY A 101 4.56 2.43 18.43
C GLY A 101 4.53 1.31 17.39
N GLY A 102 4.11 1.60 16.15
CA GLY A 102 4.10 0.63 15.06
C GLY A 102 5.45 0.51 14.35
N GLN A 103 5.67 -0.65 13.72
CA GLN A 103 6.80 -0.87 12.80
C GLN A 103 6.38 -0.62 11.35
N VAL A 104 7.28 -0.05 10.55
CA VAL A 104 7.04 0.28 9.13
C VAL A 104 7.96 -0.54 8.24
N ARG A 105 7.39 -1.15 7.20
CA ARG A 105 8.13 -1.76 6.09
C ARG A 105 7.65 -1.17 4.77
N VAL A 106 8.57 -0.99 3.81
CA VAL A 106 8.24 -0.53 2.45
C VAL A 106 8.61 -1.61 1.46
N ASN A 107 7.65 -2.04 0.63
CA ASN A 107 7.95 -2.83 -0.55
C ASN A 107 8.09 -1.86 -1.73
N THR A 108 9.27 -1.83 -2.34
CA THR A 108 9.60 -0.89 -3.44
C THR A 108 10.20 -1.63 -4.63
N ASP A 109 10.00 -1.08 -5.82
CA ASP A 109 10.65 -1.47 -7.07
C ASP A 109 12.14 -1.04 -7.14
N GLY A 110 12.60 -0.24 -6.16
CA GLY A 110 14.00 0.20 -6.05
C GLY A 110 14.35 1.42 -6.90
N LEU A 111 13.37 2.08 -7.53
CA LEU A 111 13.60 3.22 -8.44
C LEU A 111 13.28 4.59 -7.80
N ALA A 112 13.09 4.65 -6.49
CA ALA A 112 12.73 5.87 -5.77
C ALA A 112 13.69 7.04 -6.03
N ASP A 113 15.00 6.82 -5.94
CA ASP A 113 15.99 7.88 -6.19
C ASP A 113 16.02 8.33 -7.65
N LEU A 114 15.75 7.43 -8.61
CA LEU A 114 15.63 7.81 -10.01
C LEU A 114 14.45 8.76 -10.22
N VAL A 115 13.30 8.45 -9.61
CA VAL A 115 12.10 9.30 -9.68
C VAL A 115 12.31 10.64 -8.98
N HIS A 116 12.96 10.62 -7.80
CA HIS A 116 13.14 11.80 -6.94
C HIS A 116 14.48 12.52 -7.14
N LYS A 117 15.22 12.20 -8.20
CA LYS A 117 16.50 12.83 -8.57
C LYS A 117 17.55 12.79 -7.43
N GLY A 118 17.72 11.63 -6.82
CA GLY A 118 18.68 11.38 -5.72
C GLY A 118 18.25 11.96 -4.37
N LYS A 119 16.98 12.33 -4.20
CA LYS A 119 16.45 12.93 -2.97
C LYS A 119 15.55 11.99 -2.16
N ALA A 120 15.41 10.72 -2.56
CA ALA A 120 14.56 9.80 -1.80
C ALA A 120 15.26 9.34 -0.52
N LEU A 121 16.52 8.88 -0.61
CA LEU A 121 17.25 8.41 0.58
C LEU A 121 17.43 9.48 1.66
N PRO A 122 17.80 10.75 1.36
CA PRO A 122 17.89 11.80 2.38
C PRO A 122 16.55 12.14 3.07
N ALA A 123 15.42 11.70 2.53
CA ALA A 123 14.10 11.97 3.06
C ALA A 123 13.52 10.82 3.90
N LEU A 124 14.12 9.62 3.85
CA LEU A 124 13.71 8.39 4.56
C LEU A 124 14.39 8.26 5.92
#